data_AF-A0AAW5LFJ1-F1
#
_entry.id   AF-A0AAW5LFJ1-F1
#
_cell.length_a   1.000
_cell.length_b   1.000
_cell.length_c   1.000
_cell.angle_alpha   90.00
_cell.angle_beta   90.00
_cell.angle_gamma   90.00
#
_symmetry.space_group_name_H-M   'P 1'
#
loop_
_entity.id
_entity.type
_entity.pdbx_description
1 polymer ?
#
loop_
_entity_poly.entity_id
_entity_poly.type
_entity_poly.pdbx_seq_one_letter_code
_entity_poly.pdbx_strand_id
1 'polypeptide(L)' 'MTSIDRDIKKAIRYQEMYCPNCGKEFKIDLKKRKNKCPKCKFEITVKK' A
#
# COMPACT_ATOMS: atom_id res chain seq x y z
N MET A 1 -0.34 16.44 21.88
CA MET A 1 -0.14 15.61 20.68
C MET A 1 -0.28 14.15 21.10
N THR A 2 -1.50 13.64 21.01
CA THR A 2 -1.93 12.32 21.52
C THR A 2 -1.24 11.20 20.73
N SER A 3 -0.83 10.13 21.42
CA SER A 3 -0.10 8.99 20.83
C SER A 3 -0.82 8.37 19.62
N ILE A 4 -2.14 8.46 19.59
CA ILE A 4 -3.04 7.97 18.54
C ILE A 4 -2.68 8.52 17.14
N ASP A 5 -2.29 9.79 17.05
CA ASP A 5 -1.90 10.42 15.76
C ASP A 5 -0.65 9.79 15.14
N ARG A 6 0.26 9.29 15.98
CA ARG A 6 1.51 8.66 15.51
C ARG A 6 1.23 7.29 14.94
N ASP A 7 0.37 6.51 15.58
CA ASP A 7 0.00 5.17 15.12
C ASP A 7 -0.86 5.23 13.85
N ILE A 8 -1.80 6.18 13.77
CA ILE A 8 -2.60 6.41 12.55
C ILE A 8 -1.68 6.81 11.37
N LYS A 9 -0.75 7.76 11.57
CA LYS A 9 0.22 8.12 10.52
C LYS A 9 1.09 6.96 10.06
N LYS A 10 1.41 6.01 10.95
CA LYS A 10 2.20 4.83 10.62
C LYS A 10 1.35 3.79 9.87
N ALA A 11 0.08 3.63 10.23
CA ALA A 11 -0.88 2.78 9.53
C ALA A 11 -1.20 3.29 8.13
N ILE A 12 -1.39 4.61 7.95
CA ILE A 12 -1.62 5.21 6.61
C ILE A 12 -0.40 5.02 5.70
N ARG A 13 0.80 4.87 6.25
CA ARG A 13 2.01 4.74 5.43
C ARG A 13 2.05 3.44 4.65
N TYR A 14 1.52 2.35 5.20
CA TYR A 14 1.53 1.03 4.58
C TYR A 14 0.11 0.51 4.44
N GLN A 15 -0.35 0.40 3.20
CA GLN A 15 -1.65 -0.19 2.91
C GLN A 15 -1.47 -1.61 2.40
N GLU A 16 -2.18 -2.55 3.01
CA GLU A 16 -2.29 -3.91 2.49
C GLU A 16 -3.17 -3.87 1.24
N MET A 17 -2.60 -4.32 0.13
CA MET A 17 -3.21 -4.34 -1.18
C MET A 17 -3.15 -5.75 -1.75
N TYR A 18 -4.19 -6.09 -2.50
CA TYR A 18 -4.28 -7.33 -3.24
C TYR A 18 -4.01 -7.04 -4.72
N CYS A 19 -3.18 -7.87 -5.36
CA CYS A 19 -2.91 -7.72 -6.78
C CYS A 19 -4.02 -8.42 -7.58
N PRO A 20 -4.82 -7.69 -8.39
CA PRO A 20 -5.91 -8.30 -9.16
C PRO A 20 -5.41 -9.29 -10.22
N ASN A 21 -4.15 -9.17 -10.64
CA ASN A 21 -3.59 -10.02 -11.70
C ASN A 21 -2.97 -11.33 -11.21
N CYS A 22 -2.26 -11.33 -10.07
CA CYS A 22 -1.59 -12.54 -9.56
C CYS A 22 -2.16 -13.07 -8.25
N GLY A 23 -3.14 -12.38 -7.70
CA GLY A 23 -3.82 -12.75 -6.47
C GLY A 23 -2.96 -12.79 -5.21
N LYS A 24 -1.80 -12.12 -5.23
CA LYS A 24 -0.98 -11.97 -4.02
C LYS A 24 -1.36 -10.73 -3.25
N GLU A 25 -1.36 -10.87 -1.94
CA GLU A 25 -1.38 -9.79 -0.98
C GLU A 25 0.03 -9.23 -0.79
N PHE A 26 0.15 -7.90 -0.74
CA PHE A 26 1.42 -7.21 -0.53
C PHE A 26 1.17 -5.84 0.10
N LYS A 27 2.17 -5.34 0.83
CA LYS A 27 2.12 -4.04 1.49
C LYS A 27 2.68 -2.98 0.56
N ILE A 28 1.88 -1.99 0.20
CA ILE A 28 2.35 -0.81 -0.53
C ILE A 28 2.65 0.32 0.44
N ASP A 29 3.81 0.95 0.24
CA ASP A 29 4.11 2.20 0.90
C ASP A 29 3.43 3.34 0.11
N LEU A 30 2.41 3.97 0.70
CA LEU A 30 1.65 5.06 0.07
C LEU A 30 2.52 6.30 -0.16
N LYS A 31 3.61 6.47 0.60
CA LYS A 31 4.55 7.58 0.43
C LYS A 31 5.44 7.39 -0.81
N LYS A 32 5.82 6.14 -1.12
CA LYS A 32 6.64 5.81 -2.29
C LYS A 32 5.85 5.58 -3.58
N ARG A 33 4.51 5.61 -3.55
CA ARG A 33 3.61 5.37 -4.70
C ARG A 33 4.16 4.26 -5.62
N LYS A 34 4.27 3.05 -5.09
CA LYS A 34 4.62 1.89 -5.91
C LYS A 34 3.37 1.36 -6.59
N ASN A 35 3.17 1.78 -7.82
CA ASN A 35 2.01 1.42 -8.64
C ASN A 35 2.20 0.06 -9.32
N LYS A 36 3.15 -0.78 -8.89
CA LYS A 36 3.47 -2.05 -9.56
C LYS A 36 3.53 -3.18 -8.56
N CYS A 37 2.89 -4.30 -8.91
CA CYS A 37 2.97 -5.53 -8.14
C CYS A 37 4.44 -6.02 -8.10
N PRO A 38 5.02 -6.35 -6.93
CA PRO A 38 6.38 -6.86 -6.87
C PRO A 38 6.55 -8.24 -7.54
N LYS A 39 5.47 -9.01 -7.69
CA LYS A 39 5.52 -10.37 -8.26
C LYS A 39 5.31 -10.38 -9.77
N CYS A 40 4.19 -9.83 -10.25
CA CYS A 40 3.85 -9.84 -11.67
C CYS A 40 4.15 -8.53 -12.40
N LYS A 41 4.70 -7.51 -11.70
CA LYS A 41 4.96 -6.16 -12.22
C LYS A 41 3.74 -5.45 -12.80
N PHE A 42 2.54 -5.99 -12.58
CA PHE A 42 1.26 -5.45 -13.04
C PHE A 42 1.03 -4.06 -12.45
N GLU A 43 0.57 -3.12 -13.27
CA GLU A 43 0.25 -1.77 -12.82
C GLU A 43 -1.05 -1.76 -12.02
N ILE A 44 -0.95 -1.25 -10.80
CA ILE A 44 -2.01 -1.22 -9.81
C ILE A 44 -2.38 0.24 -9.64
N THR A 45 -3.55 0.58 -10.14
CA THR A 45 -4.11 1.92 -10.03
C THR A 45 -4.73 2.07 -8.65
N VAL A 46 -3.97 2.61 -7.71
CA VAL A 46 -4.52 3.04 -6.42
C VAL A 46 -5.35 4.30 -6.70
N LYS A 47 -6.67 4.14 -6.86
CA LYS A 47 -7.58 5.29 -6.96
C LYS A 47 -7.54 6.04 -5.62
N LYS A 48 -7.35 7.35 -5.71
CA LYS A 48 -7.19 8.30 -4.61
C LYS A 48 -8.49 8.53 -3.87
#